data_AF-A0A7V6U7Q7-F1
#
_entry.id   AF-A0A7V6U7Q7-F1
#
_cell.length_a   1.000
_cell.length_b   1.000
_cell.length_c   1.000
_cell.angle_alpha   90.00
_cell.angle_beta   90.00
_cell.angle_gamma   90.00
#
_symmetry.space_group_name_H-M   'P 1'
#
loop_
_entity.id
_entity.type
_entity.pdbx_description
1 polymer ?
#
loop_
_entity_poly.entity_id
_entity_poly.type
_entity_poly.pdbx_seq_one_letter_code
_entity_poly.pdbx_strand_id
1 'polypeptide(L)'
;MSGFLKNRLNKGFTLIEIIVSIFIIGLVAVGVLIFFPTSKMATEESSLKTRIANSVVSKMEELRGIRYKGLEVKYNNYNDPSSKVFTLGLDVESGVVTLNDEPIDSEHDLYEYFKFGDWKDDLSKLGVSKGLIEIKRIEESSSTIDNLLSVRIRAEWGKDKSYEITTYISE
;
A
#
# COMPACT_ATOMS: atom_id res chain seq x y z
N MET A 1 -45.33 55.71 12.75
CA MET A 1 -43.93 55.46 12.31
C MET A 1 -43.70 53.97 11.99
N SER A 2 -44.59 53.33 11.20
CA SER A 2 -44.55 51.89 10.89
C SER A 2 -44.63 51.57 9.38
N GLY A 3 -45.15 52.50 8.56
CA GLY A 3 -45.29 52.29 7.11
C GLY A 3 -44.00 52.39 6.29
N PHE A 4 -42.97 53.11 6.76
CA PHE A 4 -41.73 53.32 6.00
C PHE A 4 -40.79 52.09 5.99
N LEU A 5 -40.88 51.23 7.02
CA LEU A 5 -40.11 49.99 7.10
C LEU A 5 -40.75 48.86 6.26
N LYS A 6 -42.10 48.85 6.14
CA LYS A 6 -42.84 47.82 5.40
C LYS A 6 -42.55 47.84 3.90
N ASN A 7 -42.31 49.01 3.30
CA ASN A 7 -42.02 49.14 1.86
C ASN A 7 -40.59 48.78 1.44
N ARG A 8 -39.62 48.73 2.38
CA ARG A 8 -38.25 48.29 2.04
C ARG A 8 -38.08 46.78 2.07
N LEU A 9 -38.90 46.07 2.84
CA LEU A 9 -38.88 44.61 2.95
C LEU A 9 -39.54 43.90 1.77
N ASN A 10 -40.39 44.59 1.01
CA ASN A 10 -41.10 44.05 -0.16
C ASN A 10 -40.49 44.50 -1.51
N LYS A 11 -39.17 44.69 -1.59
CA LYS A 11 -38.51 44.81 -2.90
C LYS A 11 -38.22 43.40 -3.41
N GLY A 12 -39.07 42.92 -4.32
CA GLY A 12 -38.84 41.66 -5.02
C GLY A 12 -37.56 41.70 -5.86
N PHE A 13 -36.99 40.53 -6.15
CA PHE A 13 -35.83 40.42 -7.03
C PHE A 13 -36.19 40.91 -8.44
N THR A 14 -35.28 41.69 -9.02
CA THR A 14 -35.39 42.08 -10.42
C THR A 14 -35.06 40.89 -11.32
N LEU A 15 -35.65 40.86 -12.53
CA LEU A 15 -35.40 39.79 -13.49
C LEU A 15 -33.90 39.63 -13.81
N ILE A 16 -33.17 40.75 -13.89
CA ILE A 16 -31.74 40.76 -14.16
C ILE A 16 -30.94 40.12 -13.01
N GLU A 17 -31.29 40.40 -11.76
CA GLU A 17 -30.64 39.78 -10.60
C GLU A 17 -30.83 38.26 -10.59
N ILE A 18 -32.01 37.77 -11.00
CA ILE A 18 -32.29 36.34 -11.12
C ILE A 18 -31.42 35.71 -12.20
N ILE A 19 -31.35 36.31 -13.39
CA ILE A 19 -30.54 35.80 -14.52
C ILE A 19 -29.05 35.75 -14.13
N VAL A 20 -28.52 36.81 -13.54
CA VAL A 20 -27.12 36.87 -13.10
C VAL A 20 -26.84 35.84 -12.01
N SER A 21 -27.77 35.66 -11.06
CA SER A 21 -27.63 34.65 -10.00
C SER A 21 -27.60 33.23 -10.56
N ILE A 22 -28.49 32.91 -11.49
CA ILE A 22 -28.51 31.60 -12.18
C ILE A 22 -27.20 31.38 -12.95
N PHE A 23 -26.69 32.41 -13.62
CA PHE A 23 -25.44 32.34 -14.36
C PHE A 23 -24.24 32.05 -13.44
N ILE A 24 -24.14 32.76 -12.31
CA ILE A 24 -23.08 32.53 -11.31
C ILE A 24 -23.18 31.12 -10.73
N ILE A 25 -24.38 30.68 -10.34
CA ILE A 25 -24.61 29.32 -9.82
C ILE A 25 -24.22 28.27 -10.86
N GLY A 26 -24.56 28.49 -12.13
CA GLY A 26 -24.19 27.60 -13.23
C GLY A 26 -22.67 27.45 -13.37
N LEU A 27 -21.93 28.56 -13.33
CA LEU A 27 -20.47 28.53 -13.40
C LEU A 27 -19.84 27.79 -12.21
N VAL A 28 -20.34 28.04 -10.99
CA VAL A 28 -19.87 27.35 -9.78
C VAL A 28 -20.18 25.85 -9.86
N ALA A 29 -21.40 25.49 -10.28
CA ALA A 29 -21.82 24.10 -10.41
C ALA A 29 -20.95 23.32 -11.40
N VAL A 30 -20.64 23.90 -12.56
CA VAL A 30 -19.73 23.29 -13.55
C VAL A 30 -18.34 23.07 -12.95
N GLY A 31 -17.79 24.04 -12.23
CA GLY A 31 -16.51 23.88 -11.54
C GLY A 31 -16.53 22.71 -10.56
N VAL A 32 -17.53 22.65 -9.67
CA VAL A 32 -17.66 21.56 -8.68
C VAL A 32 -17.80 20.20 -9.35
N LEU A 33 -18.61 20.10 -10.41
CA LEU A 33 -18.84 18.83 -11.11
C LEU A 33 -17.59 18.26 -11.79
N ILE A 34 -16.65 19.11 -12.21
CA ILE A 34 -15.39 18.67 -12.82
C ILE A 34 -14.39 18.22 -11.76
N PHE A 35 -14.24 18.98 -10.68
CA PHE A 35 -13.22 18.72 -9.66
C PHE A 35 -13.61 17.58 -8.71
N PHE A 36 -14.89 17.47 -8.34
CA PHE A 36 -15.32 16.53 -7.30
C PHE A 36 -15.05 15.04 -7.63
N PRO A 37 -15.36 14.53 -8.84
CA PRO A 37 -15.06 13.13 -9.19
C PRO A 37 -13.57 12.83 -9.16
N THR A 38 -12.76 13.76 -9.67
CA THR A 38 -11.30 13.65 -9.71
C THR A 38 -10.71 13.59 -8.30
N SER A 39 -11.16 14.46 -7.41
CA SER A 39 -10.72 14.46 -6.00
C SER A 39 -11.13 13.20 -5.25
N LYS A 40 -12.34 12.68 -5.53
CA LYS A 40 -12.82 11.43 -4.95
C LYS A 40 -11.94 10.25 -5.38
N MET A 41 -11.67 10.11 -6.67
CA MET A 41 -10.80 9.06 -7.21
C MET A 41 -9.39 9.14 -6.63
N ALA A 42 -8.81 10.35 -6.54
CA ALA A 42 -7.49 10.53 -5.95
C ALA A 42 -7.45 10.14 -4.45
N THR A 43 -8.52 10.42 -3.72
CA THR A 43 -8.64 10.08 -2.30
C THR A 43 -8.80 8.57 -2.10
N GLU A 44 -9.60 7.92 -2.93
CA GLU A 44 -9.74 6.44 -2.92
C GLU A 44 -8.40 5.76 -3.24
N GLU A 45 -7.67 6.25 -4.25
CA GLU A 45 -6.34 5.72 -4.58
C GLU A 45 -5.34 5.95 -3.44
N SER A 46 -5.36 7.13 -2.81
CA SER A 46 -4.50 7.40 -1.65
C SER A 46 -4.84 6.50 -0.47
N SER A 47 -6.14 6.28 -0.19
CA SER A 47 -6.58 5.38 0.88
C SER A 47 -6.13 3.95 0.62
N LEU A 48 -6.24 3.48 -0.62
CA LEU A 48 -5.76 2.16 -1.02
C LEU A 48 -4.26 2.01 -0.78
N LYS A 49 -3.46 2.99 -1.24
CA LYS A 49 -2.00 3.03 -1.02
C LYS A 49 -1.65 2.94 0.46
N THR A 50 -2.33 3.71 1.31
CA THR A 50 -2.11 3.66 2.76
C THR A 50 -2.45 2.29 3.37
N ARG A 51 -3.55 1.66 2.93
CA ARG A 51 -3.93 0.32 3.43
C ARG A 51 -2.92 -0.75 3.03
N ILE A 52 -2.44 -0.71 1.80
CA ILE A 52 -1.39 -1.62 1.31
C ILE A 52 -0.10 -1.39 2.09
N ALA A 53 0.29 -0.14 2.29
CA ALA A 53 1.45 0.22 3.10
C ALA A 53 1.34 -0.34 4.52
N ASN A 54 0.18 -0.17 5.17
CA ASN A 54 -0.05 -0.71 6.51
C ASN A 54 0.03 -2.24 6.55
N SER A 55 -0.51 -2.94 5.53
CA SER A 55 -0.39 -4.40 5.42
C SER A 55 1.07 -4.84 5.29
N VAL A 56 1.83 -4.17 4.41
CA VAL A 56 3.27 -4.44 4.21
C VAL A 56 4.09 -4.14 5.47
N VAL A 57 3.83 -3.03 6.15
CA VAL A 57 4.49 -2.66 7.41
C VAL A 57 4.12 -3.64 8.52
N SER A 58 2.85 -4.04 8.63
CA SER A 58 2.41 -5.05 9.59
C SER A 58 3.13 -6.38 9.35
N LYS A 59 3.31 -6.78 8.09
CA LYS A 59 4.07 -7.99 7.75
C LYS A 59 5.53 -7.86 8.15
N MET A 60 6.13 -6.68 7.94
CA MET A 60 7.50 -6.40 8.36
C MET A 60 7.67 -6.53 9.89
N GLU A 61 6.76 -5.96 10.67
CA GLU A 61 6.80 -6.04 12.12
C GLU A 61 6.51 -7.47 12.63
N GLU A 62 5.68 -8.25 11.94
CA GLU A 62 5.50 -9.67 12.24
C GLU A 62 6.83 -10.44 12.06
N LEU A 63 7.50 -10.25 10.92
CA LEU A 63 8.79 -10.88 10.65
C LEU A 63 9.86 -10.43 11.67
N ARG A 64 9.80 -9.18 12.13
CA ARG A 64 10.64 -8.65 13.20
C ARG A 64 10.36 -9.30 14.55
N GLY A 65 9.10 -9.53 14.87
CA GLY A 65 8.67 -10.15 16.13
C GLY A 65 9.12 -11.59 16.30
N ILE A 66 9.28 -12.34 15.19
CA ILE A 66 9.68 -13.76 15.22
C ILE A 66 11.17 -13.94 15.61
N ARG A 67 11.91 -12.86 15.87
CA ARG A 67 13.37 -12.83 16.16
C ARG A 67 14.13 -13.55 15.04
N TYR A 68 14.67 -12.74 14.13
CA TYR A 68 15.39 -13.08 12.91
C TYR A 68 16.49 -14.17 12.98
N LYS A 69 16.87 -14.68 14.16
CA LYS A 69 17.67 -15.90 14.29
C LYS A 69 17.06 -17.11 13.59
N GLY A 70 15.73 -17.28 13.64
CA GLY A 70 15.07 -18.35 12.88
C GLY A 70 15.19 -18.17 11.36
N LEU A 71 15.18 -16.91 10.92
CA LEU A 71 15.29 -16.51 9.53
C LEU A 71 16.70 -16.75 8.97
N GLU A 72 17.74 -16.36 9.73
CA GLU A 72 19.13 -16.58 9.34
C GLU A 72 19.48 -18.06 9.30
N VAL A 73 19.08 -18.85 10.30
CA VAL A 73 19.32 -20.30 10.31
C VAL A 73 18.66 -20.95 9.09
N LYS A 74 17.42 -20.57 8.75
CA LYS A 74 16.77 -21.05 7.53
C LYS A 74 17.47 -20.55 6.27
N TYR A 75 17.83 -19.27 6.18
CA TYR A 75 18.60 -18.72 5.06
C TYR A 75 19.91 -19.49 4.83
N ASN A 76 20.69 -19.75 5.87
CA ASN A 76 21.96 -20.47 5.80
C ASN A 76 21.79 -21.97 5.45
N ASN A 77 20.67 -22.59 5.82
CA ASN A 77 20.38 -23.99 5.48
C ASN A 77 19.94 -24.19 4.02
N TYR A 78 19.26 -23.19 3.43
CA TYR A 78 18.73 -23.28 2.06
C TYR A 78 19.67 -22.70 1.01
N ASN A 79 20.60 -21.83 1.38
CA ASN A 79 21.56 -21.30 0.44
C ASN A 79 22.68 -22.31 0.15
N ASP A 80 22.81 -22.65 -1.13
CA ASP A 80 24.14 -22.87 -1.70
C ASP A 80 24.92 -21.55 -1.51
N PRO A 81 26.16 -21.54 -1.00
CA PRO A 81 26.98 -20.33 -0.80
C PRO A 81 27.12 -19.40 -2.02
N SER A 82 26.62 -19.80 -3.19
CA SER A 82 26.59 -19.05 -4.44
C SER A 82 25.43 -18.04 -4.57
N SER A 83 24.26 -18.24 -3.94
CA SER A 83 23.11 -17.31 -4.03
C SER A 83 23.04 -16.34 -2.85
N LYS A 84 23.44 -15.08 -3.04
CA LYS A 84 23.42 -14.06 -1.97
C LYS A 84 22.03 -13.46 -1.67
N VAL A 85 20.99 -13.94 -2.36
CA VAL A 85 19.64 -13.40 -2.33
C VAL A 85 18.65 -14.55 -2.23
N PHE A 86 17.68 -14.37 -1.34
CA PHE A 86 16.58 -15.26 -1.09
C PHE A 86 15.28 -14.48 -1.34
N THR A 87 14.45 -14.93 -2.29
CA THR A 87 13.21 -14.24 -2.65
C THR A 87 12.02 -15.16 -2.48
N LEU A 88 11.09 -14.78 -1.62
CA LEU A 88 9.77 -15.39 -1.54
C LEU A 88 8.76 -14.56 -2.32
N GLY A 89 8.10 -15.18 -3.29
CA GLY A 89 6.97 -14.60 -4.00
C GLY A 89 5.66 -15.17 -3.50
N LEU A 90 4.63 -14.33 -3.47
CA LEU A 90 3.24 -14.72 -3.32
C LEU A 90 2.48 -14.18 -4.53
N ASP A 91 1.97 -15.09 -5.35
CA ASP A 91 0.89 -14.77 -6.27
C ASP A 91 -0.41 -14.74 -5.46
N VAL A 92 -1.01 -13.57 -5.32
CA VAL A 92 -2.20 -13.38 -4.48
C VAL A 92 -3.44 -14.02 -5.11
N GLU A 93 -3.50 -14.04 -6.45
CA GLU A 93 -4.63 -14.59 -7.21
C GLU A 93 -4.66 -16.11 -7.11
N SER A 94 -3.53 -16.76 -7.41
CA SER A 94 -3.43 -18.23 -7.35
C SER A 94 -3.16 -18.74 -5.93
N GLY A 95 -2.61 -17.89 -5.05
CA GLY A 95 -2.12 -18.29 -3.73
C GLY A 95 -0.83 -19.09 -3.77
N VAL A 96 -0.21 -19.23 -4.94
CA VAL A 96 1.07 -19.93 -5.10
C VAL A 96 2.16 -19.11 -4.44
N VAL A 97 2.92 -19.76 -3.56
CA VAL A 97 4.13 -19.19 -2.98
C VAL A 97 5.31 -19.74 -3.76
N THR A 98 6.26 -18.87 -4.11
CA THR A 98 7.50 -19.25 -4.77
C THR A 98 8.70 -18.95 -3.89
N LEU A 99 9.73 -19.78 -3.97
CA LEU A 99 11.07 -19.53 -3.48
C LEU A 99 12.00 -19.41 -4.68
N ASN A 100 12.66 -18.27 -4.85
CA ASN A 100 13.55 -17.99 -5.99
C ASN A 100 12.90 -18.37 -7.34
N ASP A 101 11.65 -17.94 -7.53
CA ASP A 101 10.81 -18.22 -8.70
C ASP A 101 10.36 -19.68 -8.88
N GLU A 102 10.67 -20.58 -7.95
CA GLU A 102 10.18 -21.97 -7.95
C GLU A 102 9.01 -22.14 -6.97
N PRO A 103 7.89 -22.78 -7.35
CA PRO A 103 6.76 -22.96 -6.46
C PRO A 103 7.11 -23.87 -5.28
N ILE A 104 6.68 -23.47 -4.09
CA ILE A 104 6.76 -24.27 -2.86
C ILE A 104 5.36 -24.58 -2.35
N ASP A 105 5.20 -25.73 -1.70
CA ASP A 105 3.93 -26.16 -1.12
C ASP A 105 3.79 -25.72 0.34
N SER A 106 2.63 -26.06 0.93
CA SER A 106 2.32 -25.76 2.32
C SER A 106 3.10 -26.60 3.33
N GLU A 107 3.74 -27.68 2.91
CA GLU A 107 4.58 -28.54 3.75
C GLU A 107 6.01 -27.99 3.87
N HIS A 108 6.38 -27.04 3.01
CA HIS A 108 7.69 -26.39 3.05
C HIS A 108 7.87 -25.54 4.32
N ASP A 109 8.99 -25.72 5.03
CA ASP A 109 9.34 -25.02 6.29
C ASP A 109 9.20 -23.49 6.23
N LEU A 110 9.44 -22.91 5.06
CA LEU A 110 9.32 -21.46 4.83
C LEU A 110 7.86 -21.02 4.71
N TYR A 111 7.00 -21.86 4.14
CA TYR A 111 5.58 -21.56 4.03
C TYR A 111 4.95 -21.40 5.43
N GLU A 112 5.26 -22.33 6.33
CA GLU A 112 4.80 -22.29 7.73
C GLU A 112 5.37 -21.08 8.48
N TYR A 113 6.66 -20.78 8.27
CA TYR A 113 7.35 -19.70 8.98
C TYR A 113 6.78 -18.31 8.61
N PHE A 114 6.55 -18.08 7.32
CA PHE A 114 6.10 -16.78 6.83
C PHE A 114 4.58 -16.62 6.87
N LYS A 115 3.81 -17.67 7.16
CA LYS A 115 2.34 -17.61 7.33
C LYS A 115 1.66 -16.76 6.26
N PHE A 116 1.86 -17.12 4.99
CA PHE A 116 1.34 -16.34 3.86
C PHE A 116 -0.18 -16.28 3.79
N GLY A 117 -0.91 -17.17 4.48
CA GLY A 117 -2.38 -17.23 4.46
C GLY A 117 -3.05 -15.92 4.86
N ASP A 118 -2.78 -15.43 6.07
CA ASP A 118 -3.42 -14.20 6.58
C ASP A 118 -3.02 -12.98 5.72
N TRP A 119 -1.76 -12.92 5.30
CA TRP A 119 -1.27 -11.83 4.46
C TRP A 119 -1.88 -11.86 3.06
N LYS A 120 -2.05 -13.03 2.46
CA LYS A 120 -2.74 -13.22 1.17
C LYS A 120 -4.16 -12.69 1.25
N ASP A 121 -4.90 -13.05 2.30
CA ASP A 121 -6.30 -12.62 2.45
C ASP A 121 -6.42 -11.10 2.60
N ASP A 122 -5.49 -10.47 3.31
CA ASP A 122 -5.42 -9.02 3.43
C ASP A 122 -5.07 -8.33 2.12
N LEU A 123 -4.08 -8.84 1.39
CA LEU A 123 -3.68 -8.31 0.09
C LEU A 123 -4.78 -8.49 -0.98
N SER A 124 -5.47 -9.62 -0.97
CA SER A 124 -6.57 -9.94 -1.90
C SER A 124 -7.72 -8.93 -1.76
N LYS A 125 -8.12 -8.58 -0.53
CA LYS A 125 -9.15 -7.56 -0.26
C LYS A 125 -8.77 -6.17 -0.78
N LEU A 126 -7.48 -5.91 -0.97
CA LEU A 126 -6.93 -4.65 -1.47
C LEU A 126 -6.66 -4.67 -2.98
N GLY A 127 -6.99 -5.76 -3.68
CA GLY A 127 -6.74 -5.87 -5.12
C GLY A 127 -5.25 -5.90 -5.48
N VAL A 128 -4.40 -6.35 -4.55
CA VAL A 128 -2.98 -6.61 -4.79
C VAL A 128 -2.85 -7.93 -5.55
N SER A 129 -2.04 -7.94 -6.59
CA SER A 129 -1.80 -9.14 -7.42
C SER A 129 -0.59 -9.92 -6.95
N LYS A 130 0.43 -9.25 -6.42
CA LYS A 130 1.70 -9.88 -6.04
C LYS A 130 2.24 -9.35 -4.71
N GLY A 131 2.64 -10.25 -3.82
CA GLY A 131 3.46 -9.98 -2.66
C GLY A 131 4.87 -10.53 -2.87
N LEU A 132 5.90 -9.82 -2.41
CA LEU A 132 7.30 -10.20 -2.52
C LEU A 132 7.99 -9.94 -1.18
N ILE A 133 8.77 -10.90 -0.71
CA ILE A 133 9.66 -10.77 0.44
C ILE A 133 11.06 -11.19 -0.01
N GLU A 134 11.97 -10.24 -0.10
CA GLU A 134 13.37 -10.49 -0.41
C GLU A 134 14.22 -10.35 0.85
N ILE A 135 15.13 -11.30 1.04
CA ILE A 135 16.11 -11.30 2.11
C ILE A 135 17.48 -11.43 1.46
N LYS A 136 18.37 -10.51 1.78
CA LYS A 136 19.72 -10.44 1.20
C LYS A 136 20.75 -10.19 2.28
N ARG A 137 21.87 -10.91 2.23
CA ARG A 137 23.03 -10.63 3.08
C ARG A 137 23.81 -9.45 2.52
N ILE A 138 24.13 -8.49 3.38
CA ILE A 138 24.94 -7.33 3.04
C ILE A 138 26.40 -7.65 3.36
N GLU A 139 27.18 -7.91 2.33
CA GLU A 139 28.64 -7.98 2.43
C GLU A 139 29.21 -6.59 2.17
N GLU A 140 29.37 -5.77 3.19
CA GLU A 140 30.19 -4.57 3.08
C GLU A 140 31.61 -4.86 3.59
N SER A 141 32.59 -4.64 2.72
CA SER A 141 34.03 -4.83 2.93
C SER A 141 34.65 -3.93 4.02
N SER A 142 33.85 -3.18 4.78
CA SER A 142 34.33 -2.31 5.86
C SER A 142 33.37 -2.17 7.06
N SER A 143 32.29 -2.93 7.16
CA SER A 143 31.31 -2.74 8.25
C SER A 143 31.68 -3.56 9.48
N THR A 144 31.70 -2.93 10.64
CA THR A 144 32.00 -3.50 11.97
C THR A 144 30.90 -4.45 12.50
N ILE A 145 29.91 -4.77 11.65
CA ILE A 145 28.69 -5.50 11.99
C ILE A 145 28.69 -6.77 11.15
N ASP A 146 29.06 -7.89 11.77
CA ASP A 146 28.92 -9.21 11.17
C ASP A 146 27.41 -9.52 10.99
N ASN A 147 27.07 -10.24 9.92
CA ASN A 147 25.72 -10.78 9.66
C ASN A 147 24.58 -9.77 9.41
N LEU A 148 24.83 -8.62 8.78
CA LEU A 148 23.76 -7.70 8.38
C LEU A 148 22.89 -8.29 7.25
N LEU A 149 21.58 -8.39 7.47
CA LEU A 149 20.57 -8.81 6.49
C LEU A 149 19.67 -7.63 6.12
N SER A 150 19.42 -7.40 4.82
CA SER A 150 18.32 -6.56 4.35
C SER A 150 17.07 -7.41 4.11
N VAL A 151 15.94 -6.97 4.64
CA VAL A 151 14.62 -7.53 4.33
C VAL A 151 13.80 -6.49 3.61
N ARG A 152 13.36 -6.82 2.41
CA ARG A 152 12.54 -5.98 1.55
C ARG A 152 11.19 -6.65 1.33
N ILE A 153 10.11 -5.95 1.68
CA ILE A 153 8.75 -6.42 1.41
C ILE A 153 8.13 -5.49 0.38
N ARG A 154 7.55 -6.06 -0.67
CA ARG A 154 6.92 -5.33 -1.76
C ARG A 154 5.55 -5.92 -2.08
N ALA A 155 4.59 -5.05 -2.36
CA ALA A 155 3.26 -5.40 -2.85
C ALA A 155 3.00 -4.67 -4.17
N GLU A 156 2.41 -5.35 -5.15
CA GLU A 156 2.12 -4.81 -6.49
C GLU A 156 0.61 -4.89 -6.76
N TRP A 157 0.01 -3.78 -7.22
CA TRP A 157 -1.42 -3.72 -7.56
C TRP A 157 -1.63 -3.01 -8.90
N GLY A 158 -1.98 -3.77 -9.93
CA GLY A 158 -2.17 -3.24 -11.28
C GLY A 158 -0.87 -2.80 -11.96
N LYS A 159 -1.00 -2.14 -13.11
CA LYS A 159 0.14 -1.81 -13.97
C LYS A 159 1.00 -0.71 -13.33
N ASP A 160 2.27 -1.04 -13.07
CA ASP A 160 3.31 -0.13 -12.55
C ASP A 160 3.03 0.50 -11.18
N LYS A 161 2.11 -0.05 -10.37
CA LYS A 161 1.91 0.41 -8.98
C LYS A 161 2.44 -0.62 -8.01
N SER A 162 3.37 -0.18 -7.17
CA SER A 162 3.90 -0.97 -6.08
C SER A 162 4.14 -0.12 -4.85
N TYR A 163 4.24 -0.80 -3.71
CA TYR A 163 4.69 -0.24 -2.46
C TYR A 163 5.75 -1.18 -1.92
N GLU A 164 6.89 -0.62 -1.53
CA GLU A 164 7.99 -1.39 -0.97
C GLU A 164 8.53 -0.71 0.28
N ILE A 165 8.96 -1.54 1.22
CA ILE A 165 9.70 -1.11 2.41
C ILE A 165 10.89 -2.04 2.59
N THR A 166 12.03 -1.46 2.92
CA THR A 166 13.26 -2.19 3.23
C THR A 166 13.67 -1.87 4.66
N THR A 167 14.01 -2.90 5.42
CA THR A 167 14.62 -2.78 6.74
C THR A 167 15.94 -3.55 6.78
N TYR A 168 16.76 -3.21 7.76
CA TYR A 168 18.04 -3.86 8.00
C TYR A 168 18.03 -4.52 9.37
N ILE A 169 18.67 -5.68 9.45
CA ILE A 169 18.72 -6.50 10.64
C ILE A 169 20.18 -6.83 10.89
N SER A 170 20.68 -6.41 12.04
CA SER A 170 21.94 -6.89 12.60
C SER A 170 21.65 -7.81 13.78
N GLU A 171 22.52 -8.79 14.03
CA GLU A 171 22.53 -9.53 15.30
C GLU A 171 22.90 -8.63 16.50
#